data_AF-T0QRL9-F1
#
_entry.id   AF-T0QRL9-F1
#
_cell.length_a   1.000
_cell.length_b   1.000
_cell.length_c   1.000
_cell.angle_alpha   90.00
_cell.angle_beta   90.00
_cell.angle_gamma   90.00
#
_symmetry.space_group_name_H-M   'P 1'
#
loop_
_entity.id
_entity.type
_entity.pdbx_description
1 polymer ?
#
loop_
_entity_poly.entity_id
_entity_poly.type
_entity_poly.pdbx_seq_one_letter_code
_entity_poly.pdbx_strand_id
1 'polypeptide(L)'
;MSRVLPVGPSVLDLDAATRRWPQRKSAVAGLLYLWFAMAIGAYYLVLLSRSFANDLWWPNYNTSGYELFLVDAINHALEQRLAGVVDLTELAMPRSYASTQLPTPHPAYVRSLLLAELTSIEYAIRNIRNMTAEQSMMLPTLFCYVDFGQRWELAHTVARQARCKEKYRFNGAVYLDAVVRNVQWARLMDAVGHLLDQAVFAALSASGSHGDTWLTATANANLSLVDEATYWRSLGVTHFQLQWQNYAYTGLQSTMTVVNALGIAATIELHRIKFQQGPWTTHVFNMLFLNEIYAMQKCGQSLVRYSTNYVLNSPCSYFGSQGFEDFLGLSDSRGRFVKQTGLVRDAIGPFLSVDLFVLPPPTAVVKAIASFQRVLYQAVQANATRRGRPMSTFFTAATPCA
;
A
#
# COMPACT_ATOMS: atom_id res chain seq x y z
N MET A 1 51.35 -108.31 -20.55
CA MET A 1 52.60 -108.54 -19.80
C MET A 1 53.62 -107.49 -20.24
N SER A 2 54.18 -106.73 -19.27
CA SER A 2 55.27 -105.74 -19.44
C SER A 2 54.99 -104.59 -20.44
N ARG A 3 55.47 -103.35 -20.28
CA ARG A 3 56.62 -102.82 -19.55
C ARG A 3 56.43 -101.30 -19.40
N VAL A 4 56.96 -100.81 -18.29
CA VAL A 4 57.28 -99.42 -17.94
C VAL A 4 58.10 -98.73 -19.05
N LEU A 5 57.95 -97.41 -19.25
CA LEU A 5 59.01 -96.40 -19.03
C LEU A 5 58.53 -94.94 -19.24
N PRO A 6 59.10 -93.98 -18.49
CA PRO A 6 58.63 -92.60 -18.29
C PRO A 6 59.32 -91.60 -19.24
N VAL A 7 58.91 -90.33 -19.22
CA VAL A 7 59.73 -89.10 -19.37
C VAL A 7 58.80 -87.87 -19.24
N GLY A 8 59.13 -86.92 -18.35
CA GLY A 8 58.47 -85.60 -18.22
C GLY A 8 58.93 -84.61 -19.31
N PRO A 9 58.91 -83.28 -19.15
CA PRO A 9 58.25 -82.42 -18.16
C PRO A 9 57.29 -81.38 -18.80
N SER A 10 56.60 -80.63 -17.94
CA SER A 10 56.08 -79.25 -18.09
C SER A 10 55.98 -78.58 -19.48
N VAL A 11 54.79 -78.04 -19.75
CA VAL A 11 54.46 -76.62 -20.00
C VAL A 11 53.22 -76.60 -20.91
N LEU A 12 52.09 -76.19 -20.35
CA LEU A 12 50.89 -75.81 -21.09
C LEU A 12 51.08 -74.36 -21.53
N ASP A 13 51.42 -74.16 -22.81
CA ASP A 13 51.17 -72.91 -23.53
C ASP A 13 50.37 -73.27 -24.78
N LEU A 14 49.08 -72.92 -24.77
CA LEU A 14 48.49 -71.77 -25.48
C LEU A 14 48.27 -72.06 -26.97
N ASP A 15 46.99 -72.17 -27.34
CA ASP A 15 46.55 -71.65 -28.62
C ASP A 15 45.21 -70.92 -28.49
N ALA A 16 45.34 -69.61 -28.32
CA ALA A 16 44.28 -68.62 -28.29
C ALA A 16 44.03 -68.08 -29.71
N ALA A 17 43.22 -68.75 -30.51
CA ALA A 17 43.03 -68.33 -31.91
C ALA A 17 41.64 -68.53 -32.53
N THR A 18 40.52 -68.34 -31.82
CA THR A 18 39.17 -68.36 -32.47
C THR A 18 38.09 -67.43 -31.85
N ARG A 19 38.45 -66.28 -31.26
CA ARG A 19 37.43 -65.32 -30.71
C ARG A 19 37.71 -63.81 -30.85
N ARG A 20 38.61 -63.39 -31.74
CA ARG A 20 39.07 -61.98 -31.81
C ARG A 20 38.19 -61.03 -32.65
N TRP A 21 37.33 -61.55 -33.54
CA TRP A 21 36.49 -60.73 -34.42
C TRP A 21 35.21 -60.13 -33.78
N PRO A 22 34.48 -60.82 -32.88
CA PRO A 22 33.35 -60.21 -32.18
C PRO A 22 33.80 -59.19 -31.11
N GLN A 23 34.99 -59.34 -30.53
CA GLN A 23 35.50 -58.44 -29.49
C GLN A 23 35.85 -57.04 -30.01
N ARG A 24 36.45 -56.93 -31.21
CA ARG A 24 36.77 -55.63 -31.82
C ARG A 24 35.50 -54.87 -32.23
N LYS A 25 34.48 -55.57 -32.75
CA LYS A 25 33.18 -54.96 -33.09
C LYS A 25 32.44 -54.47 -31.83
N SER A 26 32.45 -55.26 -30.76
CA SER A 26 31.89 -54.84 -29.46
C SER A 26 32.63 -53.65 -28.85
N ALA A 27 33.97 -53.60 -28.96
CA ALA A 27 34.76 -52.47 -28.47
C ALA A 27 34.48 -51.17 -29.24
N VAL A 28 34.36 -51.24 -30.57
CA VAL A 28 33.99 -50.08 -31.41
C VAL A 28 32.55 -49.63 -31.12
N ALA A 29 31.60 -50.56 -30.98
CA ALA A 29 30.22 -50.24 -30.62
C ALA A 29 30.15 -49.57 -29.23
N GLY A 30 30.92 -50.04 -28.25
CA GLY A 30 31.02 -49.43 -26.93
C GLY A 30 31.61 -48.02 -26.97
N LEU A 31 32.67 -47.79 -27.75
CA LEU A 31 33.26 -46.46 -27.96
C LEU A 31 32.29 -45.49 -28.64
N LEU A 32 31.57 -45.94 -29.67
CA LEU A 32 30.55 -45.13 -30.34
C LEU A 32 29.39 -44.80 -29.41
N TYR A 33 28.94 -45.76 -28.60
CA TYR A 33 27.93 -45.52 -27.57
C TYR A 33 28.39 -44.47 -26.56
N LEU A 34 29.62 -44.57 -26.04
CA LEU A 34 30.17 -43.59 -25.10
C LEU A 34 30.26 -42.20 -25.74
N TRP A 35 30.77 -42.09 -26.97
CA TRP A 35 30.82 -40.82 -27.70
C TRP A 35 29.44 -40.22 -27.93
N PHE A 36 28.46 -41.03 -28.34
CA PHE A 36 27.10 -40.56 -28.57
C PHE A 36 26.41 -40.15 -27.27
N ALA A 37 26.59 -40.92 -26.19
CA ALA A 37 26.09 -40.58 -24.87
C ALA A 37 26.70 -39.28 -24.33
N MET A 38 28.02 -39.08 -24.51
CA MET A 38 28.69 -37.83 -24.17
C MET A 38 28.19 -36.65 -25.00
N ALA A 39 28.02 -36.84 -26.32
CA ALA A 39 27.52 -35.79 -27.21
C ALA A 39 26.07 -35.40 -26.88
N ILE A 40 25.19 -36.37 -26.61
CA ILE A 40 23.83 -36.12 -26.14
C ILE A 40 23.85 -35.41 -24.79
N GLY A 41 24.68 -35.86 -23.85
CA GLY A 41 24.81 -35.23 -22.54
C GLY A 41 25.25 -33.77 -22.65
N ALA A 42 26.27 -33.50 -23.46
CA ALA A 42 26.74 -32.14 -23.72
C ALA A 42 25.65 -31.27 -24.39
N TYR A 43 24.94 -31.82 -25.38
CA TYR A 43 23.82 -31.12 -26.03
C TYR A 43 22.68 -30.82 -25.05
N TYR A 44 22.33 -31.76 -24.17
CA TYR A 44 21.32 -31.57 -23.14
C TYR A 44 21.70 -30.45 -22.15
N LEU A 45 22.97 -30.38 -21.75
CA LEU A 45 23.46 -29.28 -20.91
C LEU A 45 23.38 -27.92 -21.62
N VAL A 46 23.64 -27.85 -22.93
CA VAL A 46 23.46 -26.63 -23.73
C VAL A 46 21.99 -26.21 -23.83
N LEU A 47 21.08 -27.18 -23.86
CA LEU A 47 19.64 -26.89 -23.85
C LEU A 47 19.20 -26.36 -22.47
N LEU A 48 19.65 -27.00 -21.38
CA LEU A 48 19.33 -26.59 -20.02
C LEU A 48 19.95 -25.26 -19.61
N SER A 49 21.14 -24.93 -20.11
CA SER A 49 21.85 -23.70 -19.72
C SER A 49 21.04 -22.44 -19.98
N ARG A 50 20.15 -22.45 -20.99
CA ARG A 50 19.24 -21.33 -21.29
C ARG A 50 18.19 -21.11 -20.21
N SER A 51 17.69 -22.18 -19.62
CA SER A 51 16.71 -22.11 -18.53
C SER A 51 17.41 -21.82 -17.21
N PHE A 52 18.57 -22.43 -16.94
CA PHE A 52 19.32 -22.24 -15.68
C PHE A 52 20.07 -20.91 -15.61
N ALA A 53 19.92 -20.04 -16.61
CA ALA A 53 20.52 -18.71 -16.61
C ALA A 53 19.92 -17.75 -15.56
N ASN A 54 18.76 -18.10 -14.98
CA ASN A 54 18.06 -17.30 -13.97
C ASN A 54 17.30 -18.18 -12.97
N ASP A 55 16.97 -17.60 -11.82
CA ASP A 55 16.29 -18.28 -10.71
C ASP A 55 14.82 -18.66 -11.02
N LEU A 56 14.21 -18.04 -12.05
CA LEU A 56 12.85 -18.38 -12.51
C LEU A 56 12.83 -19.61 -13.44
N TRP A 57 13.99 -20.01 -13.94
CA TRP A 57 14.16 -21.12 -14.89
C TRP A 57 13.48 -20.85 -16.24
N TRP A 58 13.32 -19.58 -16.60
CA TRP A 58 12.64 -19.15 -17.83
C TRP A 58 13.67 -18.90 -18.94
N PRO A 59 13.58 -19.60 -20.09
CA PRO A 59 14.53 -19.41 -21.18
C PRO A 59 14.56 -17.96 -21.66
N ASN A 60 15.77 -17.39 -21.79
CA ASN A 60 16.01 -16.02 -22.26
C ASN A 60 15.43 -14.90 -21.39
N TYR A 61 14.95 -15.20 -20.17
CA TYR A 61 14.50 -14.17 -19.24
C TYR A 61 15.66 -13.25 -18.86
N ASN A 62 15.39 -11.95 -18.83
CA ASN A 62 16.34 -10.93 -18.44
C ASN A 62 15.66 -9.89 -17.55
N THR A 63 16.44 -9.31 -16.65
CA THR A 63 15.97 -8.29 -15.71
C THR A 63 15.74 -6.95 -16.38
N SER A 64 16.36 -6.68 -17.54
CA SER A 64 16.31 -5.38 -18.21
C SER A 64 15.06 -5.15 -19.07
N GLY A 65 14.37 -6.22 -19.50
CA GLY A 65 13.22 -6.14 -20.38
C GLY A 65 12.04 -7.00 -19.90
N TYR A 66 12.24 -8.31 -19.75
CA TYR A 66 11.16 -9.22 -19.37
C TYR A 66 10.65 -8.98 -17.94
N GLU A 67 11.56 -8.77 -16.99
CA GLU A 67 11.18 -8.43 -15.62
C GLU A 67 10.43 -7.10 -15.56
N LEU A 68 10.92 -6.08 -16.26
CA LEU A 68 10.26 -4.78 -16.33
C LEU A 68 8.85 -4.88 -16.93
N PHE A 69 8.67 -5.68 -17.99
CA PHE A 69 7.35 -5.94 -18.55
C PHE A 69 6.43 -6.60 -17.52
N LEU A 70 6.92 -7.62 -16.82
CA LEU A 70 6.14 -8.33 -15.82
C LEU A 70 5.73 -7.39 -14.67
N VAL A 71 6.67 -6.59 -14.17
CA VAL A 71 6.41 -5.59 -13.13
C VAL A 71 5.37 -4.55 -13.58
N ASP A 72 5.54 -3.96 -14.76
CA ASP A 72 4.60 -2.97 -15.29
C ASP A 72 3.21 -3.57 -15.55
N ALA A 73 3.14 -4.78 -16.11
CA ALA A 73 1.88 -5.47 -16.40
C ALA A 73 1.10 -5.82 -15.13
N ILE A 74 1.80 -6.29 -14.09
CA ILE A 74 1.18 -6.57 -12.78
C ILE A 74 0.76 -5.28 -12.08
N ASN A 75 1.59 -4.23 -12.07
CA ASN A 75 1.21 -2.93 -11.51
C ASN A 75 -0.04 -2.37 -12.21
N HIS A 76 -0.11 -2.46 -13.54
CA HIS A 76 -1.28 -2.05 -14.32
C HIS A 76 -2.53 -2.87 -13.97
N ALA A 77 -2.40 -4.20 -13.81
CA ALA A 77 -3.49 -5.05 -13.37
C ALA A 77 -4.00 -4.69 -11.97
N LEU A 78 -3.09 -4.37 -11.04
CA LEU A 78 -3.41 -3.91 -9.70
C LEU A 78 -4.12 -2.55 -9.72
N GLU A 79 -3.66 -1.61 -10.53
CA GLU A 79 -4.31 -0.29 -10.72
C GLU A 79 -5.71 -0.42 -11.35
N GLN A 80 -5.91 -1.38 -12.25
CA GLN A 80 -7.22 -1.71 -12.81
C GLN A 80 -8.12 -2.51 -11.85
N ARG A 81 -7.61 -2.91 -10.68
CA ARG A 81 -8.31 -3.73 -9.69
C ARG A 81 -8.78 -5.06 -10.27
N LEU A 82 -7.96 -5.66 -11.15
CA LEU A 82 -8.22 -7.02 -11.61
C LEU A 82 -8.06 -7.99 -10.44
N ALA A 83 -9.04 -8.88 -10.28
CA ALA A 83 -9.06 -9.87 -9.21
C ALA A 83 -9.18 -11.28 -9.81
N GLY A 84 -8.56 -12.25 -9.14
CA GLY A 84 -8.55 -13.65 -9.57
C GLY A 84 -7.38 -13.98 -10.51
N VAL A 85 -7.59 -15.00 -11.33
CA VAL A 85 -6.57 -15.47 -12.29
C VAL A 85 -6.57 -14.56 -13.51
N VAL A 86 -5.42 -13.95 -13.78
CA VAL A 86 -5.20 -13.10 -14.96
C VAL A 86 -4.21 -13.81 -15.87
N ASP A 87 -4.58 -13.97 -17.14
CA ASP A 87 -3.66 -14.47 -18.15
C ASP A 87 -2.68 -13.36 -18.57
N LEU A 88 -1.39 -13.58 -18.28
CA LEU A 88 -0.32 -12.64 -18.63
C LEU A 88 -0.19 -12.42 -20.14
N THR A 89 -0.65 -13.36 -20.97
CA THR A 89 -0.60 -13.25 -22.44
C THR A 89 -1.64 -12.28 -23.00
N GLU A 90 -2.69 -12.00 -22.23
CA GLU A 90 -3.71 -11.00 -22.57
C GLU A 90 -3.31 -9.59 -22.14
N LEU A 91 -2.29 -9.46 -21.29
CA LEU A 91 -1.75 -8.17 -20.86
C LEU A 91 -0.82 -7.60 -21.94
N ALA A 92 -1.06 -6.34 -22.28
CA ALA A 92 -0.19 -5.57 -23.15
C ALA A 92 0.05 -4.20 -22.53
N MET A 93 1.30 -3.74 -22.66
CA MET A 93 1.74 -2.45 -22.11
C MET A 93 2.06 -1.49 -23.26
N PRO A 94 1.70 -0.20 -23.17
CA PRO A 94 1.95 0.80 -24.20
C PRO A 94 3.41 1.30 -24.15
N ARG A 95 4.37 0.39 -23.94
CA ARG A 95 5.80 0.69 -23.72
C ARG A 95 6.67 -0.33 -24.43
N SER A 96 7.82 0.12 -24.94
CA SER A 96 8.87 -0.77 -25.44
C SER A 96 9.80 -1.17 -24.31
N TYR A 97 10.02 -2.48 -24.15
CA TYR A 97 10.97 -3.07 -23.20
C TYR A 97 12.31 -3.43 -23.85
N ALA A 98 12.57 -2.90 -25.05
CA ALA A 98 13.83 -3.10 -25.76
C ALA A 98 15.00 -2.27 -25.16
N SER A 99 14.70 -1.28 -24.30
CA SER A 99 15.70 -0.44 -23.62
C SER A 99 15.49 -0.45 -22.12
N THR A 100 16.57 -0.37 -21.35
CA THR A 100 16.58 -0.25 -19.89
C THR A 100 16.04 1.11 -19.44
N GLN A 101 14.73 1.19 -19.17
CA GLN A 101 14.13 2.35 -18.52
C GLN A 101 13.38 1.92 -17.28
N LEU A 102 13.69 2.52 -16.13
CA LEU A 102 13.05 2.17 -14.88
C LEU A 102 11.51 2.31 -14.96
N PRO A 103 10.75 1.48 -14.23
CA PRO A 103 9.33 1.71 -13.99
C PRO A 103 9.12 3.11 -13.39
N THR A 104 8.14 3.85 -13.89
CA THR A 104 7.76 5.15 -13.31
C THR A 104 6.48 4.94 -12.50
N PRO A 105 6.57 4.89 -11.16
CA PRO A 105 5.39 4.64 -10.35
C PRO A 105 4.42 5.81 -10.41
N HIS A 106 3.12 5.51 -10.40
CA HIS A 106 2.10 6.55 -10.34
C HIS A 106 2.16 7.28 -8.98
N PRO A 107 2.47 8.60 -8.96
CA PRO A 107 2.72 9.32 -7.71
C PRO A 107 1.48 9.43 -6.81
N ALA A 108 0.29 9.24 -7.37
CA ALA A 108 -0.98 9.25 -6.64
C ALA A 108 -1.43 7.88 -6.14
N TYR A 109 -0.82 6.78 -6.60
CA TYR A 109 -1.30 5.42 -6.32
C TYR A 109 -1.33 5.12 -4.83
N VAL A 110 -0.20 5.34 -4.12
CA VAL A 110 -0.12 5.10 -2.67
C VAL A 110 -1.16 5.91 -1.90
N ARG A 111 -1.40 7.16 -2.32
CA ARG A 111 -2.38 8.04 -1.68
C ARG A 111 -3.81 7.54 -1.91
N SER A 112 -4.14 7.15 -3.15
CA SER A 112 -5.44 6.57 -3.48
C SER A 112 -5.69 5.28 -2.71
N LEU A 113 -4.70 4.38 -2.70
CA LEU A 113 -4.77 3.11 -1.98
C LEU A 113 -5.04 3.33 -0.49
N LEU A 114 -4.24 4.17 0.18
CA LEU A 114 -4.36 4.38 1.63
C LEU A 114 -5.63 5.17 2.01
N LEU A 115 -5.97 6.22 1.28
CA LEU A 115 -7.00 7.19 1.70
C LEU A 115 -8.38 6.93 1.09
N ALA A 116 -8.48 6.10 0.05
CA ALA A 116 -9.76 5.80 -0.61
C ALA A 116 -10.09 4.29 -0.64
N GLU A 117 -9.12 3.39 -0.48
CA GLU A 117 -9.37 1.94 -0.61
C GLU A 117 -9.18 1.17 0.69
N LEU A 118 -8.08 1.43 1.42
CA LEU A 118 -7.76 0.76 2.69
C LEU A 118 -8.51 1.38 3.87
N THR A 119 -9.84 1.50 3.74
CA THR A 119 -10.71 2.18 4.72
C THR A 119 -11.53 1.20 5.57
N SER A 120 -11.18 -0.08 5.61
CA SER A 120 -11.89 -1.05 6.45
C SER A 120 -11.60 -0.82 7.93
N ILE A 121 -12.57 -1.15 8.78
CA ILE A 121 -12.45 -1.00 10.24
C ILE A 121 -11.30 -1.87 10.78
N GLU A 122 -11.19 -3.11 10.30
CA GLU A 122 -10.14 -4.04 10.70
C GLU A 122 -8.74 -3.54 10.32
N TYR A 123 -8.61 -2.93 9.14
CA TYR A 123 -7.35 -2.34 8.72
C TYR A 123 -6.97 -1.17 9.64
N ALA A 124 -7.92 -0.29 9.95
CA ALA A 124 -7.68 0.84 10.85
C ALA A 124 -7.30 0.38 12.26
N ILE A 125 -8.08 -0.50 12.89
CA ILE A 125 -7.82 -1.01 14.25
C ILE A 125 -6.42 -1.64 14.33
N ARG A 126 -6.06 -2.49 13.36
CA ARG A 126 -4.74 -3.13 13.32
C ARG A 126 -3.61 -2.10 13.27
N ASN A 127 -3.74 -1.08 12.43
CA ASN A 127 -2.71 -0.07 12.25
C ASN A 127 -2.62 0.87 13.47
N ILE A 128 -3.74 1.32 14.02
CA ILE A 128 -3.78 2.16 15.23
C ILE A 128 -3.11 1.45 16.41
N ARG A 129 -3.39 0.15 16.61
CA ARG A 129 -2.75 -0.67 17.66
C ARG A 129 -1.24 -0.81 17.51
N ASN A 130 -0.71 -0.57 16.30
CA ASN A 130 0.71 -0.65 16.01
C ASN A 130 1.39 0.74 15.92
N MET A 131 0.66 1.83 16.14
CA MET A 131 1.21 3.19 16.15
C MET A 131 1.81 3.53 17.52
N THR A 132 2.75 4.48 17.53
CA THR A 132 3.12 5.17 18.78
C THR A 132 1.98 6.08 19.24
N ALA A 133 2.03 6.48 20.51
CA ALA A 133 1.07 7.43 21.07
C ALA A 133 1.00 8.74 20.26
N GLU A 134 2.15 9.36 19.95
CA GLU A 134 2.15 10.62 19.19
C GLU A 134 1.67 10.44 17.74
N GLN A 135 2.04 9.32 17.09
CA GLN A 135 1.57 9.01 15.74
C GLN A 135 0.05 8.88 15.67
N SER A 136 -0.56 8.27 16.68
CA SER A 136 -2.02 8.13 16.76
C SER A 136 -2.75 9.48 16.87
N MET A 137 -2.10 10.50 17.46
CA MET A 137 -2.63 11.86 17.56
C MET A 137 -2.31 12.73 16.33
N MET A 138 -1.46 12.24 15.44
CA MET A 138 -1.08 12.90 14.18
C MET A 138 -1.81 12.31 12.96
N LEU A 139 -2.89 11.55 13.19
CA LEU A 139 -3.73 11.05 12.11
C LEU A 139 -4.35 12.21 11.32
N PRO A 140 -4.35 12.17 9.97
CA PRO A 140 -4.96 13.20 9.16
C PRO A 140 -6.47 13.07 9.17
N THR A 141 -7.07 13.57 10.24
CA THR A 141 -8.51 13.68 10.42
C THR A 141 -8.80 14.92 11.23
N LEU A 142 -10.03 15.38 11.19
CA LEU A 142 -10.55 16.43 12.05
C LEU A 142 -11.66 15.78 12.88
N PHE A 143 -11.42 15.59 14.18
CA PHE A 143 -12.40 14.93 15.03
C PHE A 143 -13.70 15.73 15.10
N CYS A 144 -14.81 15.01 15.09
CA CYS A 144 -16.15 15.57 15.23
C CYS A 144 -16.72 15.26 16.62
N TYR A 145 -16.33 14.11 17.19
CA TYR A 145 -16.87 13.61 18.44
C TYR A 145 -15.78 12.97 19.28
N VAL A 146 -15.94 13.01 20.61
CA VAL A 146 -15.10 12.24 21.52
C VAL A 146 -15.50 10.77 21.48
N ASP A 147 -16.80 10.47 21.58
CA ASP A 147 -17.37 9.13 21.70
C ASP A 147 -18.24 8.75 20.49
N PHE A 148 -18.38 7.44 20.24
CA PHE A 148 -19.28 6.94 19.19
C PHE A 148 -20.76 7.34 19.40
N GLY A 149 -21.16 7.58 20.65
CA GLY A 149 -22.49 8.05 21.02
C GLY A 149 -22.77 9.51 20.70
N GLN A 150 -21.78 10.25 20.18
CA GLN A 150 -21.90 11.66 19.78
C GLN A 150 -22.31 12.59 20.94
N ARG A 151 -21.95 12.24 22.18
CA ARG A 151 -22.29 13.01 23.38
C ARG A 151 -21.45 14.27 23.50
N TRP A 152 -20.17 14.17 23.17
CA TRP A 152 -19.25 15.31 23.22
C TRP A 152 -18.76 15.67 21.82
N GLU A 153 -19.04 16.90 21.43
CA GLU A 153 -18.72 17.44 20.11
C GLU A 153 -17.36 18.16 20.13
N LEU A 154 -16.57 17.97 19.08
CA LEU A 154 -15.20 18.51 18.93
C LEU A 154 -15.02 19.40 17.69
N ALA A 155 -15.94 19.40 16.71
CA ALA A 155 -15.69 20.15 15.48
C ALA A 155 -15.59 21.67 15.74
N HIS A 156 -14.58 22.29 15.15
CA HIS A 156 -14.20 23.70 15.36
C HIS A 156 -15.25 24.73 14.95
N THR A 157 -16.23 24.36 14.11
CA THR A 157 -17.30 25.27 13.68
C THR A 157 -18.66 24.59 13.73
N VAL A 158 -19.73 25.35 13.97
CA VAL A 158 -21.12 24.85 13.94
C VAL A 158 -21.42 24.19 12.58
N ALA A 159 -21.00 24.83 11.48
CA ALA A 159 -21.23 24.34 10.14
C ALA A 159 -20.53 22.99 9.90
N ARG A 160 -19.30 22.81 10.40
CA ARG A 160 -18.60 21.53 10.30
C ARG A 160 -19.27 20.46 11.17
N GLN A 161 -19.69 20.80 12.39
CA GLN A 161 -20.41 19.86 13.26
C GLN A 161 -21.70 19.32 12.59
N ALA A 162 -22.46 20.20 11.93
CA ALA A 162 -23.62 19.81 11.14
C ALA A 162 -23.25 18.87 9.97
N ARG A 163 -22.17 19.17 9.23
CA ARG A 163 -21.65 18.27 8.18
C ARG A 163 -21.22 16.91 8.75
N CYS A 164 -20.59 16.87 9.92
CA CYS A 164 -20.19 15.62 10.57
C CYS A 164 -21.40 14.70 10.78
N LYS A 165 -22.49 15.26 11.34
CA LYS A 165 -23.74 14.53 11.55
C LYS A 165 -24.35 14.02 10.26
N GLU A 166 -24.36 14.86 9.22
CA GLU A 166 -24.99 14.53 7.93
C GLU A 166 -24.18 13.50 7.13
N LYS A 167 -22.86 13.71 7.00
CA LYS A 167 -21.99 13.00 6.05
C LYS A 167 -21.00 12.03 6.69
N TYR A 168 -20.47 12.34 7.87
CA TYR A 168 -19.32 11.63 8.43
C TYR A 168 -19.63 10.72 9.62
N ARG A 169 -20.88 10.69 10.10
CA ARG A 169 -21.27 9.85 11.25
C ARG A 169 -20.94 8.36 11.10
N PHE A 170 -20.85 7.85 9.87
CA PHE A 170 -20.51 6.46 9.58
C PHE A 170 -19.00 6.20 9.46
N ASN A 171 -18.17 7.24 9.50
CA ASN A 171 -16.72 7.18 9.38
C ASN A 171 -16.07 7.15 10.77
N GLY A 172 -15.43 6.05 11.15
CA GLY A 172 -14.74 5.88 12.43
C GLY A 172 -13.62 6.89 12.66
N ALA A 173 -13.05 7.47 11.60
CA ALA A 173 -11.94 8.41 11.69
C ALA A 173 -12.33 9.76 12.32
N VAL A 174 -13.62 10.08 12.44
CA VAL A 174 -14.06 11.34 13.08
C VAL A 174 -14.35 11.20 14.58
N TYR A 175 -14.18 10.00 15.14
CA TYR A 175 -14.39 9.70 16.55
C TYR A 175 -13.05 9.51 17.26
N LEU A 176 -12.78 10.30 18.31
CA LEU A 176 -11.55 10.15 19.09
C LEU A 176 -11.48 8.77 19.75
N ASP A 177 -12.62 8.26 20.22
CA ASP A 177 -12.82 6.93 20.82
C ASP A 177 -12.17 5.80 20.01
N ALA A 178 -12.38 5.85 18.69
CA ALA A 178 -11.86 4.87 17.75
C ALA A 178 -10.32 4.75 17.84
N VAL A 179 -9.65 5.89 18.10
CA VAL A 179 -8.21 5.96 18.23
C VAL A 179 -7.78 5.59 19.65
N VAL A 180 -8.30 6.27 20.68
CA VAL A 180 -7.80 6.14 22.05
C VAL A 180 -8.10 4.79 22.70
N ARG A 181 -9.17 4.09 22.31
CA ARG A 181 -9.43 2.70 22.72
C ARG A 181 -8.45 1.69 22.12
N ASN A 182 -7.81 2.04 21.01
CA ASN A 182 -6.98 1.12 20.23
C ASN A 182 -5.49 1.45 20.32
N VAL A 183 -5.09 2.35 21.21
CA VAL A 183 -3.70 2.61 21.58
C VAL A 183 -3.47 2.07 23.00
N GLN A 184 -2.25 1.65 23.31
CA GLN A 184 -1.90 1.24 24.67
C GLN A 184 -2.09 2.41 25.64
N TRP A 185 -3.15 2.37 26.44
CA TRP A 185 -3.59 3.49 27.28
C TRP A 185 -2.47 4.06 28.17
N ALA A 186 -1.68 3.20 28.83
CA ALA A 186 -0.57 3.64 29.68
C ALA A 186 0.48 4.44 28.89
N ARG A 187 0.83 4.01 27.66
CA ARG A 187 1.78 4.73 26.80
C ARG A 187 1.19 6.02 26.23
N LEU A 188 -0.11 6.02 25.93
CA LEU A 188 -0.82 7.22 25.50
C LEU A 188 -0.79 8.29 26.60
N MET A 189 -1.11 7.91 27.83
CA MET A 189 -1.14 8.83 28.96
C MET A 189 0.26 9.35 29.34
N ASP A 190 1.28 8.50 29.27
CA ASP A 190 2.68 8.89 29.51
C ASP A 190 3.15 9.93 28.48
N ALA A 191 2.89 9.70 27.19
CA ALA A 191 3.37 10.58 26.12
C ALA A 191 2.57 11.89 26.01
N VAL A 192 1.23 11.82 26.01
CA VAL A 192 0.34 12.95 25.66
C VAL A 192 -0.85 13.11 26.60
N GLY A 193 -0.89 12.37 27.72
CA GLY A 193 -2.03 12.38 28.64
C GLY A 193 -2.32 13.75 29.23
N HIS A 194 -1.29 14.54 29.54
CA HIS A 194 -1.45 15.92 30.03
C HIS A 194 -2.04 16.87 28.98
N LEU A 195 -1.81 16.61 27.69
CA LEU A 195 -2.43 17.37 26.59
C LEU A 195 -3.90 16.99 26.43
N LEU A 196 -4.18 15.68 26.43
CA LEU A 196 -5.52 15.14 26.31
C LEU A 196 -6.40 15.54 27.50
N ASP A 197 -5.82 15.58 28.71
CA ASP A 197 -6.54 15.97 29.91
C ASP A 197 -7.04 17.41 29.81
N GLN A 198 -6.15 18.35 29.48
CA GLN A 198 -6.51 19.76 29.31
C GLN A 198 -7.48 19.97 28.13
N ALA A 199 -7.23 19.34 26.98
CA ALA A 199 -8.01 19.58 25.78
C ALA A 199 -9.39 18.89 25.81
N VAL A 200 -9.48 17.69 26.42
CA VAL A 200 -10.64 16.80 26.31
C VAL A 200 -11.05 16.19 27.65
N PHE A 201 -10.18 15.44 28.35
CA PHE A 201 -10.63 14.57 29.43
C PHE A 201 -11.13 15.32 30.66
N ALA A 202 -10.59 16.49 31.00
CA ALA A 202 -11.10 17.31 32.09
C ALA A 202 -12.57 17.73 31.85
N ALA A 203 -12.94 18.03 30.61
CA ALA A 203 -14.33 18.33 30.25
C ALA A 203 -15.24 17.10 30.35
N LEU A 204 -14.72 15.90 30.07
CA LEU A 204 -15.44 14.65 30.28
C LEU A 204 -15.65 14.37 31.76
N SER A 205 -14.62 14.48 32.59
CA SER A 205 -14.74 14.30 34.05
C SER A 205 -15.76 15.29 34.65
N ALA A 206 -15.82 16.51 34.14
CA ALA A 206 -16.82 17.51 34.56
C ALA A 206 -18.26 17.14 34.14
N SER A 207 -18.46 16.22 33.19
CA SER A 207 -19.78 15.75 32.75
C SER A 207 -20.38 14.64 33.64
N GLY A 208 -19.74 14.35 34.77
CA GLY A 208 -20.21 13.41 35.79
C GLY A 208 -20.12 11.94 35.35
N SER A 209 -21.10 11.14 35.76
CA SER A 209 -21.07 9.68 35.61
C SER A 209 -20.87 9.19 34.17
N HIS A 210 -21.33 9.94 33.18
CA HIS A 210 -21.13 9.61 31.76
C HIS A 210 -19.66 9.68 31.35
N GLY A 211 -18.95 10.73 31.76
CA GLY A 211 -17.54 10.91 31.48
C GLY A 211 -16.69 9.88 32.21
N ASP A 212 -16.96 9.65 33.51
CA ASP A 212 -16.23 8.66 34.31
C ASP A 212 -16.37 7.25 33.73
N THR A 213 -17.60 6.89 33.31
CA THR A 213 -17.88 5.60 32.67
C THR A 213 -17.13 5.47 31.36
N TRP A 214 -17.12 6.50 30.52
CA TRP A 214 -16.42 6.48 29.24
C TRP A 214 -14.90 6.39 29.43
N LEU A 215 -14.33 7.18 30.34
CA LEU A 215 -12.89 7.15 30.64
C LEU A 215 -12.47 5.78 31.16
N THR A 216 -13.24 5.21 32.09
CA THR A 216 -12.97 3.87 32.63
C THR A 216 -13.09 2.79 31.55
N ALA A 217 -14.13 2.83 30.73
CA ALA A 217 -14.33 1.84 29.66
C ALA A 217 -13.26 1.94 28.57
N THR A 218 -12.81 3.15 28.24
CA THR A 218 -11.77 3.42 27.24
C THR A 218 -10.41 2.98 27.73
N ALA A 219 -10.05 3.33 28.97
CA ALA A 219 -8.78 2.94 29.58
C ALA A 219 -8.61 1.42 29.69
N ASN A 220 -9.71 0.69 29.87
CA ASN A 220 -9.73 -0.76 30.00
C ASN A 220 -10.11 -1.49 28.70
N ALA A 221 -10.19 -0.79 27.57
CA ALA A 221 -10.55 -1.40 26.29
C ALA A 221 -9.48 -2.42 25.86
N ASN A 222 -9.86 -3.69 25.77
CA ASN A 222 -8.96 -4.78 25.39
C ASN A 222 -9.67 -5.86 24.57
N LEU A 223 -10.53 -5.43 23.65
CA LEU A 223 -11.26 -6.36 22.76
C LEU A 223 -10.33 -6.95 21.69
N SER A 224 -10.64 -8.16 21.24
CA SER A 224 -10.02 -8.73 20.04
C SER A 224 -10.28 -7.84 18.82
N LEU A 225 -9.48 -7.99 17.75
CA LEU A 225 -9.67 -7.18 16.54
C LEU A 225 -11.08 -7.37 15.94
N VAL A 226 -11.61 -8.59 15.99
CA VAL A 226 -12.94 -8.93 15.45
C VAL A 226 -14.05 -8.34 16.33
N ASP A 227 -13.91 -8.44 17.66
CA ASP A 227 -14.91 -7.92 18.60
C ASP A 227 -14.94 -6.39 18.61
N GLU A 228 -13.78 -5.74 18.54
CA GLU A 228 -13.69 -4.28 18.44
C GLU A 228 -14.32 -3.78 17.14
N ALA A 229 -14.05 -4.44 16.02
CA ALA A 229 -14.68 -4.09 14.74
C ALA A 229 -16.20 -4.31 14.77
N THR A 230 -16.67 -5.34 15.46
CA THR A 230 -18.10 -5.61 15.66
C THR A 230 -18.74 -4.56 16.56
N TYR A 231 -18.04 -4.13 17.61
CA TYR A 231 -18.47 -3.05 18.50
C TYR A 231 -18.62 -1.71 17.76
N TRP A 232 -17.67 -1.36 16.89
CA TRP A 232 -17.78 -0.15 16.07
C TRP A 232 -19.00 -0.21 15.13
N ARG A 233 -19.22 -1.37 14.49
CA ARG A 233 -20.37 -1.59 13.60
C ARG A 233 -21.71 -1.55 14.32
N SER A 234 -21.78 -2.06 15.55
CA SER A 234 -23.02 -1.99 16.34
C SER A 234 -23.41 -0.54 16.69
N LEU A 235 -22.44 0.36 16.68
CA LEU A 235 -22.61 1.81 16.86
C LEU A 235 -22.78 2.57 15.53
N GLY A 236 -22.92 1.85 14.42
CA GLY A 236 -23.17 2.41 13.10
C GLY A 236 -21.93 2.87 12.34
N VAL A 237 -20.72 2.60 12.82
CA VAL A 237 -19.50 2.87 12.03
C VAL A 237 -19.35 1.81 10.94
N THR A 238 -19.07 2.24 9.71
CA THR A 238 -19.00 1.35 8.53
C THR A 238 -17.62 1.30 7.90
N HIS A 239 -16.84 2.38 8.03
CA HIS A 239 -15.52 2.52 7.44
C HIS A 239 -14.66 3.46 8.29
N PHE A 240 -13.36 3.51 8.03
CA PHE A 240 -12.41 4.43 8.63
C PHE A 240 -11.61 5.08 7.50
N GLN A 241 -12.03 6.28 7.10
CA GLN A 241 -11.42 7.03 6.00
C GLN A 241 -10.71 8.27 6.54
N LEU A 242 -9.41 8.32 6.33
CA LEU A 242 -8.55 9.46 6.66
C LEU A 242 -8.59 10.52 5.55
N GLN A 243 -8.28 11.75 5.94
CA GLN A 243 -8.09 12.89 5.06
C GLN A 243 -6.68 12.91 4.47
N TRP A 244 -6.51 13.68 3.40
CA TRP A 244 -5.25 13.92 2.74
C TRP A 244 -4.43 14.98 3.48
N GLN A 245 -3.11 14.74 3.54
CA GLN A 245 -2.12 15.70 4.01
C GLN A 245 -0.83 15.58 3.19
N ASN A 246 0.06 16.57 3.30
CA ASN A 246 1.43 16.52 2.78
C ASN A 246 2.52 16.78 3.85
N TYR A 247 2.22 16.55 5.12
CA TYR A 247 3.17 16.38 6.22
C TYR A 247 4.05 15.13 6.08
N ALA A 248 3.45 14.02 5.67
CA ALA A 248 4.09 12.70 5.64
C ALA A 248 3.63 11.92 4.41
N TYR A 249 4.56 11.58 3.55
CA TYR A 249 4.34 10.69 2.41
C TYR A 249 4.55 9.26 2.84
N THR A 250 3.46 8.48 2.85
CA THR A 250 3.49 7.07 3.21
C THR A 250 4.37 6.26 2.27
N GLY A 251 5.21 5.40 2.84
CA GLY A 251 5.94 4.41 2.07
C GLY A 251 5.05 3.25 1.62
N LEU A 252 5.38 2.64 0.49
CA LEU A 252 4.73 1.44 0.00
C LEU A 252 5.80 0.48 -0.50
N GLN A 253 5.74 -0.78 -0.07
CA GLN A 253 6.50 -1.85 -0.68
C GLN A 253 5.52 -2.90 -1.19
N SER A 254 5.64 -3.24 -2.46
CA SER A 254 4.81 -4.24 -3.13
C SER A 254 5.71 -5.26 -3.80
N THR A 255 5.39 -6.54 -3.60
CA THR A 255 6.16 -7.66 -4.13
C THR A 255 5.22 -8.68 -4.76
N MET A 256 5.69 -9.39 -5.79
CA MET A 256 5.03 -10.56 -6.34
C MET A 256 5.85 -11.82 -6.06
N THR A 257 5.16 -12.94 -5.89
CA THR A 257 5.79 -14.26 -5.80
C THR A 257 5.56 -15.00 -7.11
N VAL A 258 6.65 -15.41 -7.76
CA VAL A 258 6.64 -16.24 -8.96
C VAL A 258 7.04 -17.65 -8.56
N VAL A 259 6.19 -18.63 -8.87
CA VAL A 259 6.47 -20.04 -8.62
C VAL A 259 6.81 -20.71 -9.95
N ASN A 260 8.01 -21.29 -10.05
CA ASN A 260 8.44 -21.95 -11.28
C ASN A 260 7.83 -23.36 -11.42
N ALA A 261 8.11 -24.03 -12.56
CA ALA A 261 7.57 -25.36 -12.85
C ALA A 261 8.01 -26.47 -11.87
N LEU A 262 9.04 -26.23 -11.06
CA LEU A 262 9.50 -27.15 -10.01
C LEU A 262 8.89 -26.84 -8.63
N GLY A 263 8.01 -25.85 -8.53
CA GLY A 263 7.42 -25.42 -7.26
C GLY A 263 8.33 -24.51 -6.42
N ILE A 264 9.44 -24.01 -6.99
CA ILE A 264 10.34 -23.09 -6.28
C ILE A 264 9.79 -21.68 -6.41
N ALA A 265 9.61 -21.00 -5.27
CA ALA A 265 9.11 -19.64 -5.20
C ALA A 265 10.25 -18.61 -5.20
N ALA A 266 10.14 -17.59 -6.04
CA ALA A 266 11.01 -16.42 -6.09
C ALA A 266 10.18 -15.15 -5.85
N THR A 267 10.75 -14.17 -5.15
CA THR A 267 10.07 -12.89 -4.88
C THR A 267 10.67 -11.79 -5.74
N ILE A 268 9.82 -11.06 -6.45
CA ILE A 268 10.21 -9.92 -7.29
C ILE A 268 9.55 -8.66 -6.72
N GLU A 269 10.33 -7.60 -6.56
CA GLU A 269 9.82 -6.30 -6.10
C GLU A 269 9.10 -5.59 -7.24
N LEU A 270 7.82 -5.29 -7.04
CA LEU A 270 7.01 -4.55 -8.01
C LEU A 270 7.27 -3.04 -7.89
N HIS A 271 7.37 -2.58 -6.65
CA HIS A 271 7.46 -1.16 -6.36
C HIS A 271 7.90 -0.91 -4.92
N ARG A 272 8.74 0.13 -4.73
CA ARG A 272 9.16 0.59 -3.42
C ARG A 272 9.24 2.11 -3.34
N ILE A 273 8.31 2.71 -2.60
CA ILE A 273 8.38 4.09 -2.13
C ILE A 273 8.77 4.08 -0.66
N LYS A 274 9.81 4.83 -0.32
CA LYS A 274 10.19 5.05 1.07
C LYS A 274 9.31 6.14 1.68
N PHE A 275 9.08 6.03 2.98
CA PHE A 275 8.51 7.12 3.74
C PHE A 275 9.36 8.39 3.56
N GLN A 276 8.69 9.52 3.41
CA GLN A 276 9.35 10.82 3.33
C GLN A 276 8.52 11.87 4.07
N GLN A 277 9.18 12.69 4.88
CA GLN A 277 8.55 13.86 5.46
C GLN A 277 8.35 14.93 4.37
N GLY A 278 7.14 15.47 4.30
CA GLY A 278 6.75 16.47 3.33
C GLY A 278 6.77 17.90 3.90
N PRO A 279 6.46 18.91 3.06
CA PRO A 279 6.55 20.32 3.44
C PRO A 279 5.40 20.80 4.35
N TRP A 280 4.38 19.97 4.59
CA TRP A 280 3.23 20.26 5.45
C TRP A 280 2.46 21.55 5.14
N THR A 281 2.38 21.94 3.87
CA THR A 281 1.58 23.10 3.46
C THR A 281 0.08 22.90 3.67
N THR A 282 -0.40 21.65 3.84
CA THR A 282 -1.81 21.36 4.14
C THR A 282 -2.22 21.74 5.57
N HIS A 283 -1.29 22.11 6.44
CA HIS A 283 -1.60 22.48 7.84
C HIS A 283 -2.61 23.64 7.93
N VAL A 284 -2.69 24.50 6.92
CA VAL A 284 -3.66 25.61 6.86
C VAL A 284 -5.13 25.13 6.84
N PHE A 285 -5.37 23.90 6.39
CA PHE A 285 -6.71 23.30 6.33
C PHE A 285 -6.99 22.36 7.50
N ASN A 286 -5.96 21.64 7.95
CA ASN A 286 -6.00 20.74 9.09
C ASN A 286 -4.59 20.69 9.72
N MET A 287 -4.46 21.19 10.96
CA MET A 287 -3.19 21.20 11.69
C MET A 287 -2.87 19.87 12.40
N LEU A 288 -3.72 18.85 12.28
CA LEU A 288 -3.64 17.58 12.99
C LEU A 288 -3.85 17.72 14.50
N PHE A 289 -4.49 16.72 15.10
CA PHE A 289 -5.02 16.80 16.45
C PHE A 289 -3.95 17.04 17.54
N LEU A 290 -2.75 16.49 17.38
CA LEU A 290 -1.65 16.72 18.33
C LEU A 290 -1.32 18.22 18.51
N ASN A 291 -1.38 19.01 17.43
CA ASN A 291 -1.13 20.45 17.51
C ASN A 291 -2.29 21.20 18.17
N GLU A 292 -3.52 20.73 17.95
CA GLU A 292 -4.73 21.29 18.59
C GLU A 292 -4.67 21.12 20.11
N ILE A 293 -4.37 19.90 20.59
CA ILE A 293 -4.29 19.62 22.03
C ILE A 293 -3.09 20.31 22.68
N TYR A 294 -1.98 20.49 21.95
CA TYR A 294 -0.86 21.31 22.41
C TYR A 294 -1.24 22.78 22.59
N ALA A 295 -1.96 23.35 21.62
CA ALA A 295 -2.46 24.72 21.70
C ALA A 295 -3.44 24.88 22.88
N MET A 296 -4.33 23.91 23.10
CA MET A 296 -5.24 23.91 24.26
C MET A 296 -4.48 23.89 25.58
N GLN A 297 -3.40 23.11 25.67
CA GLN A 297 -2.56 23.09 26.85
C GLN A 297 -1.95 24.47 27.15
N LYS A 298 -1.45 25.15 26.13
CA LYS A 298 -0.86 26.50 26.29
C LYS A 298 -1.88 27.55 26.70
N CYS A 299 -3.12 27.41 26.27
CA CYS A 299 -4.19 28.36 26.54
C CYS A 299 -5.04 28.03 27.78
N GLY A 300 -4.88 26.83 28.38
CA GLY A 300 -5.75 26.36 29.47
C GLY A 300 -7.21 26.14 29.02
N GLN A 301 -7.38 25.76 27.76
CA GLN A 301 -8.69 25.66 27.08
C GLN A 301 -9.05 24.22 26.74
N SER A 302 -10.29 24.01 26.31
CA SER A 302 -10.80 22.72 25.88
C SER A 302 -11.38 22.79 24.46
N LEU A 303 -11.26 21.69 23.71
CA LEU A 303 -11.89 21.49 22.40
C LEU A 303 -13.35 21.03 22.50
N VAL A 304 -13.78 20.56 23.69
CA VAL A 304 -15.14 20.06 23.90
C VAL A 304 -16.11 21.25 23.93
N ARG A 305 -17.03 21.30 22.96
CA ARG A 305 -17.88 22.50 22.71
C ARG A 305 -18.70 22.99 23.89
N TYR A 306 -19.16 22.08 24.75
CA TYR A 306 -20.02 22.40 25.89
C TYR A 306 -19.24 22.52 27.22
N SER A 307 -17.91 22.56 27.17
CA SER A 307 -17.09 22.78 28.37
C SER A 307 -17.11 24.25 28.78
N THR A 308 -16.86 24.50 30.07
CA THR A 308 -16.82 25.85 30.64
C THR A 308 -15.65 26.69 30.12
N ASN A 309 -14.55 26.04 29.69
CA ASN A 309 -13.36 26.66 29.14
C ASN A 309 -13.18 26.36 27.64
N TYR A 310 -14.29 26.19 26.89
CA TYR A 310 -14.25 25.95 25.45
C TYR A 310 -13.44 27.03 24.72
N VAL A 311 -12.58 26.60 23.79
CA VAL A 311 -11.60 27.44 23.07
C VAL A 311 -12.20 28.70 22.43
N LEU A 312 -13.45 28.64 21.93
CA LEU A 312 -14.09 29.80 21.28
C LEU A 312 -14.83 30.73 22.25
N ASN A 313 -14.95 30.35 23.52
CA ASN A 313 -15.62 31.15 24.55
C ASN A 313 -14.63 31.95 25.40
N SER A 314 -13.34 31.62 25.34
CA SER A 314 -12.29 32.24 26.16
C SER A 314 -11.16 32.78 25.29
N PRO A 315 -10.64 33.99 25.57
CA PRO A 315 -9.46 34.49 24.86
C PRO A 315 -8.21 33.72 25.28
N CYS A 316 -7.30 33.52 24.33
CA CYS A 316 -5.95 33.01 24.61
C CYS A 316 -4.94 34.14 24.39
N SER A 317 -4.01 34.37 25.32
CA SER A 317 -3.00 35.45 25.17
C SER A 317 -2.11 35.30 23.93
N TYR A 318 -2.01 34.09 23.38
CA TYR A 318 -1.25 33.80 22.18
C TYR A 318 -2.04 34.06 20.87
N PHE A 319 -3.37 34.19 20.93
CA PHE A 319 -4.24 34.29 19.74
C PHE A 319 -5.48 35.17 20.00
N GLY A 320 -5.78 36.11 19.10
CA GLY A 320 -6.80 37.16 19.29
C GLY A 320 -8.29 36.73 19.27
N SER A 321 -8.58 35.46 19.57
CA SER A 321 -9.82 34.69 19.33
C SER A 321 -11.10 35.45 18.92
N GLN A 322 -11.49 35.28 17.65
CA GLN A 322 -12.86 35.33 17.13
C GLN A 322 -13.26 34.02 16.41
N GLY A 323 -12.30 33.14 16.08
CA GLY A 323 -12.56 31.80 15.56
C GLY A 323 -11.35 30.88 15.67
N PHE A 324 -11.54 29.56 15.45
CA PHE A 324 -10.44 28.59 15.50
C PHE A 324 -9.40 28.83 14.39
N GLU A 325 -9.77 29.50 13.30
CA GLU A 325 -8.85 29.88 12.21
C GLU A 325 -7.78 30.91 12.62
N ASP A 326 -7.96 31.61 13.75
CA ASP A 326 -7.01 32.62 14.23
C ASP A 326 -5.67 32.03 14.69
N PHE A 327 -5.62 30.71 14.98
CA PHE A 327 -4.37 30.01 15.29
C PHE A 327 -3.32 30.10 14.18
N LEU A 328 -3.73 30.40 12.93
CA LEU A 328 -2.79 30.58 11.81
C LEU A 328 -2.29 32.02 11.64
N GLY A 329 -2.91 33.01 12.28
CA GLY A 329 -2.53 34.42 12.10
C GLY A 329 -2.68 34.95 10.67
N LEU A 330 -3.66 34.46 9.92
CA LEU A 330 -3.89 34.82 8.51
C LEU A 330 -4.82 36.04 8.30
N SER A 331 -5.35 36.59 9.40
CA SER A 331 -6.18 37.79 9.41
C SER A 331 -5.34 39.07 9.48
N ASP A 332 -5.91 40.20 9.05
CA ASP A 332 -5.30 41.52 9.23
C ASP A 332 -5.33 41.96 10.71
N SER A 333 -4.73 43.10 11.04
CA SER A 333 -4.73 43.64 12.41
C SER A 333 -6.13 43.95 12.97
N ARG A 334 -7.17 43.86 12.15
CA ARG A 334 -8.58 44.03 12.53
C ARG A 334 -9.34 42.70 12.53
N GLY A 335 -8.66 41.56 12.42
CA GLY A 335 -9.26 40.22 12.39
C GLY A 335 -9.94 39.87 11.07
N ARG A 336 -9.72 40.64 9.98
CA ARG A 336 -10.37 40.40 8.69
C ARG A 336 -9.48 39.60 7.75
N PHE A 337 -10.05 38.59 7.10
CA PHE A 337 -9.41 37.86 6.03
C PHE A 337 -9.61 38.62 4.71
N VAL A 338 -8.51 39.03 4.07
CA VAL A 338 -8.54 39.88 2.87
C VAL A 338 -7.68 39.26 1.76
N LYS A 339 -7.95 39.65 0.50
CA LYS A 339 -7.21 39.15 -0.68
C LYS A 339 -7.28 37.62 -0.77
N GLN A 340 -6.13 36.94 -0.86
CA GLN A 340 -6.05 35.48 -1.03
C GLN A 340 -6.67 34.72 0.15
N THR A 341 -6.45 35.18 1.39
CA THR A 341 -6.99 34.48 2.58
C THR A 341 -8.51 34.66 2.68
N GLY A 342 -9.01 35.85 2.36
CA GLY A 342 -10.45 36.13 2.24
C GLY A 342 -11.13 35.27 1.17
N LEU A 343 -10.54 35.21 -0.04
CA LEU A 343 -11.09 34.40 -1.14
C LEU A 343 -11.21 32.91 -0.77
N VAL A 344 -10.17 32.33 -0.18
CA VAL A 344 -10.19 30.92 0.25
C VAL A 344 -11.24 30.69 1.33
N ARG A 345 -11.27 31.58 2.34
CA ARG A 345 -12.21 31.48 3.46
C ARG A 345 -13.66 31.58 3.01
N ASP A 346 -13.96 32.51 2.11
CA ASP A 346 -15.33 32.76 1.63
C ASP A 346 -15.80 31.67 0.64
N ALA A 347 -14.90 31.13 -0.19
CA ALA A 347 -15.24 30.11 -1.18
C ALA A 347 -15.27 28.67 -0.63
N ILE A 348 -14.38 28.35 0.32
CA ILE A 348 -14.20 26.99 0.85
C ILE A 348 -14.72 26.87 2.28
N GLY A 349 -14.38 27.84 3.12
CA GLY A 349 -14.75 27.88 4.54
C GLY A 349 -13.57 28.26 5.44
N PRO A 350 -13.84 28.38 6.76
CA PRO A 350 -12.82 28.77 7.74
C PRO A 350 -11.59 27.87 7.70
N PHE A 351 -10.40 28.48 7.85
CA PHE A 351 -9.16 27.71 7.94
C PHE A 351 -9.20 26.75 9.14
N LEU A 352 -8.37 25.70 9.11
CA LEU A 352 -8.34 24.65 10.15
C LEU A 352 -9.67 23.87 10.32
N SER A 353 -10.62 24.05 9.39
CA SER A 353 -11.95 23.42 9.40
C SER A 353 -12.36 22.90 8.02
N VAL A 354 -11.38 22.66 7.15
CA VAL A 354 -11.58 22.23 5.76
C VAL A 354 -11.25 20.75 5.64
N ASP A 355 -12.22 19.98 5.14
CA ASP A 355 -12.09 18.53 5.01
C ASP A 355 -11.45 18.15 3.64
N LEU A 356 -10.27 17.53 3.65
CA LEU A 356 -9.52 17.17 2.43
C LEU A 356 -9.62 15.66 2.15
N PHE A 357 -10.51 15.22 1.28
CA PHE A 357 -10.63 13.78 0.92
C PHE A 357 -10.09 13.49 -0.48
N VAL A 358 -9.36 12.38 -0.63
CA VAL A 358 -9.01 11.83 -1.95
C VAL A 358 -10.25 11.14 -2.52
N LEU A 359 -10.68 11.59 -3.70
CA LEU A 359 -11.80 10.98 -4.40
C LEU A 359 -11.29 9.86 -5.30
N PRO A 360 -11.88 8.65 -5.25
CA PRO A 360 -11.53 7.59 -6.18
C PRO A 360 -11.96 7.98 -7.61
N PRO A 361 -11.24 7.51 -8.65
CA PRO A 361 -11.65 7.75 -10.02
C PRO A 361 -13.05 7.15 -10.27
N PRO A 362 -13.95 7.85 -11.01
CA PRO A 362 -15.28 7.33 -11.29
C PRO A 362 -15.22 5.98 -12.01
N THR A 363 -15.98 5.00 -11.51
CA THR A 363 -15.96 3.62 -12.05
C THR A 363 -16.29 3.56 -13.54
N ALA A 364 -17.14 4.46 -14.04
CA ALA A 364 -17.48 4.55 -15.45
C ALA A 364 -16.25 4.87 -16.33
N VAL A 365 -15.40 5.80 -15.88
CA VAL A 365 -14.17 6.18 -16.59
C VAL A 365 -13.17 5.03 -16.59
N VAL A 366 -12.98 4.37 -15.44
CA VAL A 366 -12.09 3.21 -15.32
C VAL A 366 -12.54 2.09 -16.27
N LYS A 367 -13.85 1.76 -16.30
CA LYS A 367 -14.41 0.75 -17.21
C LYS A 367 -14.26 1.11 -18.68
N ALA A 368 -14.46 2.38 -19.03
CA ALA A 368 -14.32 2.87 -20.41
C ALA A 368 -12.87 2.74 -20.90
N ILE A 369 -11.90 3.17 -20.08
CA ILE A 369 -10.47 3.04 -20.38
C ILE A 369 -10.06 1.57 -20.52
N ALA A 370 -10.45 0.72 -19.58
CA ALA A 370 -10.16 -0.71 -19.64
C ALA A 370 -10.75 -1.36 -20.90
N SER A 371 -11.97 -1.00 -21.28
CA SER A 371 -12.63 -1.50 -22.50
C SER A 371 -11.91 -1.03 -23.77
N PHE A 372 -11.54 0.25 -23.84
CA PHE A 372 -10.78 0.81 -24.95
C PHE A 372 -9.41 0.12 -25.10
N GLN A 373 -8.67 -0.03 -24.00
CA GLN A 373 -7.37 -0.70 -23.98
C GLN A 373 -7.49 -2.14 -24.47
N ARG A 374 -8.50 -2.89 -23.99
CA ARG A 374 -8.76 -4.26 -24.44
C ARG A 374 -8.98 -4.35 -25.95
N VAL A 375 -9.85 -3.51 -26.51
CA VAL A 375 -10.13 -3.48 -27.96
C VAL A 375 -8.88 -3.12 -28.75
N LEU A 376 -8.13 -2.12 -28.28
CA LEU A 376 -6.89 -1.68 -28.92
C LEU A 376 -5.83 -2.79 -28.93
N TYR A 377 -5.65 -3.50 -27.81
CA TYR A 377 -4.67 -4.58 -27.72
C TYR A 377 -5.07 -5.79 -28.55
N GLN A 378 -6.35 -6.16 -28.58
CA GLN A 378 -6.85 -7.19 -29.50
C GLN A 378 -6.56 -6.83 -30.97
N ALA A 379 -6.79 -5.57 -31.36
CA ALA A 379 -6.51 -5.10 -32.71
C ALA A 379 -5.01 -5.11 -33.07
N VAL A 380 -4.13 -4.78 -32.12
CA VAL A 380 -2.67 -4.83 -32.31
C VAL A 380 -2.17 -6.27 -32.38
N GLN A 381 -2.66 -7.16 -31.52
CA GLN A 381 -2.26 -8.58 -31.51
C GLN A 381 -2.69 -9.32 -32.78
N ALA A 382 -3.89 -9.02 -33.30
CA ALA A 382 -4.43 -9.60 -34.53
C ALA A 382 -3.63 -9.20 -35.78
N ASN A 383 -2.88 -8.09 -35.74
CA ASN A 383 -2.17 -7.57 -36.90
C ASN A 383 -0.64 -7.74 -36.76
N ALA A 384 -0.09 -8.79 -37.38
CA ALA A 384 1.33 -9.16 -37.24
C ALA A 384 2.31 -8.03 -37.62
N THR A 385 1.93 -7.13 -38.53
CA THR A 385 2.74 -5.95 -38.93
C THR A 385 2.80 -4.83 -37.89
N ARG A 386 1.91 -4.86 -36.89
CA ARG A 386 1.80 -3.86 -35.82
C ARG A 386 2.46 -4.32 -34.51
N ARG A 387 2.84 -5.61 -34.39
CA ARG A 387 3.57 -6.12 -33.22
C ARG A 387 4.95 -5.45 -33.11
N GLY A 388 5.24 -4.84 -31.97
CA GLY A 388 6.52 -4.17 -31.70
C GLY A 388 6.63 -2.70 -32.15
N ARG A 389 5.57 -2.10 -32.71
CA ARG A 389 5.56 -0.65 -33.01
C ARG A 389 5.03 0.16 -31.81
N PRO A 390 5.62 1.34 -31.50
CA PRO A 390 5.18 2.16 -30.37
C PRO A 390 3.76 2.70 -30.56
N MET A 391 3.00 2.78 -29.47
CA MET A 391 1.56 3.09 -29.51
C MET A 391 1.26 4.45 -30.16
N SER A 392 2.19 5.40 -30.06
CA SER A 392 2.14 6.71 -30.73
C SER A 392 2.03 6.65 -32.25
N THR A 393 2.43 5.53 -32.88
CA THR A 393 2.34 5.35 -34.33
C THR A 393 0.97 4.84 -34.81
N PHE A 394 0.08 4.43 -33.89
CA PHE A 394 -1.27 3.96 -34.23
C PHE A 394 -2.33 5.06 -34.22
N PHE A 395 -2.05 6.19 -33.55
CA PHE A 395 -2.91 7.36 -33.53
C PHE A 395 -2.34 8.41 -34.48
N THR A 396 -2.74 8.35 -35.76
CA THR A 396 -2.69 9.55 -36.60
C THR A 396 -3.58 10.60 -35.94
N ALA A 397 -3.03 11.80 -35.75
CA ALA A 397 -3.70 12.95 -35.15
C ALA A 397 -5.19 12.97 -35.53
N ALA A 398 -6.07 13.01 -34.52
CA ALA A 398 -7.48 13.25 -34.75
C ALA A 398 -7.58 14.49 -35.65
N THR A 399 -8.15 14.32 -36.84
CA THR A 399 -8.63 15.46 -37.63
C THR A 399 -9.48 16.30 -36.69
N PRO A 400 -9.18 17.59 -36.51
CA PRO A 400 -9.99 18.43 -35.64
C PRO A 400 -11.44 18.33 -36.12
N CYS A 401 -12.35 17.99 -35.20
CA CYS A 401 -13.77 18.03 -35.48
C CYS A 401 -14.09 19.45 -35.98
N ALA A 402 -14.63 19.53 -37.20
CA ALA A 402 -15.18 20.76 -37.76
C ALA A 402 -16.52 21.09 -37.10
#